data_AF-A0A511NGD2-F1
#
_entry.id   AF-A0A511NGD2-F1
#
_cell.length_a   1.000
_cell.length_b   1.000
_cell.length_c   1.000
_cell.angle_alpha   90.00
_cell.angle_beta   90.00
_cell.angle_gamma   90.00
#
_symmetry.space_group_name_H-M   'P 1'
#
loop_
_entity.id
_entity.type
_entity.pdbx_description
1 polymer ?
#
loop_
_entity_poly.entity_id
_entity_poly.type
_entity_poly.pdbx_seq_one_letter_code
_entity_poly.pdbx_strand_id
1 'polypeptide(L)' 'MKKIISLIMIIISLTTFAQQKSKVKVVNEKDPVCGMNTAQFLKDTAVYQKKIYGFCSSNCKTEFKKNPKKYRTKK' A
#
# COMPACT_ATOMS: atom_id res chain seq x y z
N MET A 1 37.92 -15.61 -14.69
CA MET A 1 37.50 -15.04 -13.39
C MET A 1 36.58 -13.82 -13.53
N LYS A 2 36.95 -12.76 -14.26
CA LYS A 2 36.11 -11.55 -14.45
C LYS A 2 34.73 -11.81 -15.10
N LYS A 3 34.62 -12.78 -16.03
CA LYS A 3 33.34 -13.14 -16.70
C LYS A 3 32.37 -13.92 -15.78
N ILE A 4 32.89 -14.71 -14.84
CA ILE A 4 32.08 -15.52 -13.91
C ILE A 4 31.50 -14.62 -12.80
N ILE A 5 32.27 -13.61 -12.35
CA ILE A 5 31.83 -12.61 -11.38
C ILE A 5 30.68 -11.74 -11.96
N SER A 6 30.73 -11.43 -13.25
CA SER A 6 29.69 -10.64 -13.96
C SER A 6 28.34 -11.36 -14.04
N LEU A 7 28.35 -12.67 -14.33
CA LEU A 7 27.11 -13.45 -14.44
C LEU A 7 26.40 -13.60 -13.09
N ILE A 8 27.15 -13.75 -12.00
CA ILE A 8 26.61 -13.84 -10.63
C ILE A 8 25.89 -12.54 -10.22
N MET A 9 26.42 -11.37 -10.59
CA MET A 9 25.82 -10.06 -10.28
C MET A 9 24.50 -9.80 -11.01
N ILE A 10 24.33 -10.31 -12.23
CA ILE A 10 23.07 -10.21 -12.99
C ILE A 10 21.97 -11.03 -12.30
N ILE A 11 22.29 -12.26 -11.86
CA ILE A 11 21.33 -13.16 -11.22
C ILE A 11 20.88 -12.62 -9.84
N ILE A 12 21.81 -12.02 -9.08
CA ILE A 12 21.49 -11.36 -7.80
C ILE A 12 20.57 -10.14 -8.02
N SER A 13 20.77 -9.38 -9.11
CA SER A 13 19.90 -8.24 -9.43
C SER A 13 18.48 -8.68 -9.79
N LEU A 14 18.31 -9.80 -10.50
CA LEU A 14 17.00 -10.37 -10.86
C LEU A 14 16.21 -10.87 -9.64
N THR A 15 16.88 -11.41 -8.62
CA THR A 15 16.21 -11.94 -7.42
C THR A 15 15.83 -10.87 -6.39
N THR A 16 16.46 -9.70 -6.43
CA THR A 16 16.29 -8.67 -5.37
C THR A 16 15.06 -7.76 -5.58
N PHE A 17 14.35 -7.84 -6.71
CA PHE A 17 13.14 -7.02 -6.96
C PHE A 17 11.84 -7.58 -6.34
N ALA A 18 11.83 -8.81 -5.79
CA ALA A 18 10.59 -9.49 -5.40
C ALA A 18 9.99 -9.09 -4.04
N GLN A 19 10.68 -8.30 -3.20
CA GLN A 19 10.22 -8.04 -1.83
C GLN A 19 10.40 -6.58 -1.39
N GLN A 20 9.62 -5.67 -1.96
CA GLN A 20 9.27 -4.41 -1.28
C GLN A 20 7.84 -4.49 -0.74
N LYS A 21 7.63 -5.27 0.32
CA LYS A 21 6.41 -5.16 1.14
C LYS A 21 6.61 -3.99 2.10
N SER A 22 6.43 -2.77 1.59
CA SER A 22 6.64 -1.53 2.34
C SER A 22 5.60 -1.39 3.46
N LYS A 23 6.08 -1.16 4.67
CA LYS A 23 5.27 -0.91 5.88
C LYS A 23 4.68 0.51 5.79
N VAL A 24 3.67 0.71 4.95
CA VAL A 24 3.02 2.03 4.76
C VAL A 24 2.19 2.37 6.00
N LYS A 25 2.52 3.49 6.67
CA LYS A 25 1.74 4.01 7.80
C LYS A 25 0.52 4.78 7.28
N VAL A 26 -0.67 4.31 7.63
CA VAL A 26 -1.95 4.95 7.28
C VAL A 26 -2.55 5.68 8.48
N VAL A 27 -3.40 6.67 8.23
CA VAL A 27 -3.99 7.51 9.30
C VAL A 27 -5.23 6.90 9.95
N ASN A 28 -5.77 5.83 9.39
CA ASN A 28 -7.01 5.20 9.79
C ASN A 28 -6.82 3.74 10.21
N GLU A 29 -7.36 3.37 11.37
CA GLU A 29 -7.37 1.99 11.89
C GLU A 29 -8.41 1.10 11.17
N LYS A 30 -9.47 1.70 10.66
CA LYS A 30 -10.54 1.02 9.91
C LYS A 30 -10.66 1.60 8.52
N ASP A 31 -10.94 0.75 7.53
CA ASP A 31 -11.27 1.16 6.18
C ASP A 31 -12.45 2.16 6.25
N PRO A 32 -12.31 3.39 5.72
CA PRO A 32 -13.36 4.41 5.86
C PRO A 32 -14.66 4.06 5.14
N VAL A 33 -14.63 3.12 4.20
CA VAL A 33 -15.78 2.69 3.39
C VAL A 33 -16.53 1.54 4.06
N CYS A 34 -15.83 0.50 4.50
CA CYS A 34 -16.47 -0.73 5.00
C CYS A 34 -16.20 -1.05 6.48
N GLY A 35 -15.30 -0.34 7.15
CA GLY A 35 -15.01 -0.54 8.57
C GLY A 35 -14.05 -1.68 8.90
N MET A 36 -13.53 -2.41 7.91
CA MET A 36 -12.54 -3.48 8.13
C MET A 36 -11.24 -2.95 8.75
N ASN A 37 -10.60 -3.75 9.60
CA ASN A 37 -9.35 -3.36 10.26
C ASN A 37 -8.19 -3.28 9.25
N THR A 38 -7.58 -2.11 9.11
CA THR A 38 -6.45 -1.89 8.21
C THR A 38 -5.17 -2.55 8.71
N ALA A 39 -5.01 -2.76 10.02
CA ALA A 39 -3.84 -3.45 10.57
C ALA A 39 -3.71 -4.90 10.07
N GLN A 40 -4.83 -5.56 9.77
CA GLN A 40 -4.87 -6.95 9.31
C GLN A 40 -5.10 -7.06 7.80
N PHE A 41 -5.86 -6.14 7.22
CA PHE A 41 -6.39 -6.30 5.85
C PHE A 41 -5.95 -5.19 4.89
N LEU A 42 -4.90 -4.41 5.16
CA LEU A 42 -4.42 -3.37 4.24
C LEU A 42 -4.03 -3.96 2.87
N LYS A 43 -4.76 -3.59 1.81
CA LYS A 43 -4.47 -3.98 0.42
C LYS A 43 -4.12 -2.81 -0.49
N ASP A 44 -4.60 -1.61 -0.15
CA ASP A 44 -4.45 -0.46 -1.03
C ASP A 44 -4.40 0.85 -0.22
N THR A 45 -3.87 1.92 -0.82
CA THR A 45 -3.78 3.24 -0.19
C THR A 45 -4.13 4.38 -1.14
N ALA A 46 -4.54 5.52 -0.58
CA ALA A 46 -4.69 6.77 -1.31
C ALA A 46 -4.25 7.96 -0.46
N VAL A 47 -3.64 8.96 -1.11
CA VAL A 47 -3.33 10.22 -0.46
C VAL A 47 -4.53 11.15 -0.59
N TYR A 48 -4.99 11.68 0.54
CA TYR A 48 -6.03 12.71 0.60
C TYR A 48 -5.69 13.71 1.71
N GLN A 49 -5.67 15.01 1.39
CA GLN A 49 -5.32 16.08 2.33
C GLN A 49 -3.97 15.84 3.05
N LYS A 50 -2.94 15.45 2.29
CA LYS A 50 -1.59 15.13 2.80
C LYS A 50 -1.54 13.97 3.80
N LYS A 51 -2.62 13.18 3.90
CA LYS A 51 -2.72 11.97 4.74
C LYS A 51 -2.84 10.74 3.86
N ILE A 52 -2.21 9.65 4.28
CA ILE A 52 -2.31 8.36 3.60
C ILE A 52 -3.44 7.56 4.25
N TYR A 53 -4.46 7.23 3.47
CA TYR A 53 -5.57 6.38 3.89
C TYR A 53 -5.35 4.95 3.42
N GLY A 54 -5.67 3.97 4.27
CA GLY A 54 -5.60 2.55 3.97
C GLY A 54 -6.97 1.94 3.68
N PHE A 55 -6.99 0.99 2.74
CA PHE A 55 -8.19 0.31 2.28
C PHE A 55 -7.99 -1.20 2.23
N CYS A 56 -9.05 -1.94 2.52
CA CYS A 56 -9.08 -3.40 2.47
C CYS A 56 -9.18 -3.97 1.05
N SER A 57 -9.48 -3.12 0.07
CA SER A 57 -9.67 -3.47 -1.34
C SER A 57 -9.51 -2.26 -2.24
N SER A 58 -9.20 -2.49 -3.51
CA SER A 58 -9.20 -1.46 -4.56
C SER A 58 -10.58 -0.84 -4.74
N ASN A 59 -11.66 -1.62 -4.59
CA ASN A 59 -13.04 -1.12 -4.66
C ASN A 59 -13.33 -0.08 -3.57
N CYS A 60 -12.91 -0.33 -2.32
CA CYS A 60 -13.05 0.64 -1.23
C CYS A 60 -12.25 1.92 -1.51
N LYS A 61 -11.03 1.82 -2.04
CA LYS A 61 -10.26 3.00 -2.48
C LYS A 61 -11.02 3.80 -3.56
N THR A 62 -11.57 3.13 -4.57
CA THR A 62 -12.32 3.77 -5.66
C THR A 62 -13.56 4.48 -5.13
N GLU A 63 -14.32 3.84 -4.25
CA GLU A 63 -15.52 4.42 -3.64
C GLU A 63 -15.17 5.62 -2.75
N PHE A 64 -14.09 5.53 -1.97
CA PHE A 64 -13.58 6.66 -1.20
C PHE A 64 -13.22 7.85 -2.10
N LYS A 65 -12.54 7.62 -3.23
CA LYS A 65 -12.13 8.67 -4.16
C LYS A 65 -13.30 9.42 -4.80
N LYS A 66 -14.48 8.81 -4.95
CA LYS A 66 -15.68 9.47 -5.49
C LYS A 66 -16.17 10.59 -4.57
N ASN A 67 -16.18 10.35 -3.26
CA ASN A 67 -16.58 11.36 -2.28
C ASN A 67 -15.83 11.19 -0.94
N PRO A 68 -14.55 11.60 -0.86
CA PRO A 68 -13.74 11.45 0.35
C PRO A 68 -14.34 12.17 1.56
N LYS A 69 -15.05 13.28 1.30
CA LYS A 69 -15.67 14.11 2.34
C LYS A 69 -16.77 13.36 3.11
N LYS A 70 -17.45 12.40 2.47
CA LYS A 70 -18.50 11.55 3.08
C LYS A 70 -17.93 10.59 4.12
N TYR A 71 -16.72 10.09 3.89
CA TYR A 71 -16.06 9.09 4.73
C TYR A 71 -15.17 9.70 5.83
N ARG A 72 -15.28 11.01 6.05
CA ARG A 72 -14.64 11.68 7.18
C ARG A 72 -15.36 11.27 8.45
N THR A 73 -14.78 10.34 9.20
CA THR A 73 -15.17 10.13 10.59
C THR A 73 -14.90 11.44 11.34
N LYS A 74 -15.97 12.12 11.79
CA LYS A 74 -15.82 13.18 12.80
C LYS A 74 -15.19 12.50 14.00
N LYS A 75 -14.00 12.96 14.38
CA LYS A 75 -13.29 12.46 15.55
C LYS A 75 -14.00 12.92 16.80
#